data_AF-A0A350CFK2-F1
#
_entry.id   AF-A0A350CFK2-F1
#
_cell.length_a   1.000
_cell.length_b   1.000
_cell.length_c   1.000
_cell.angle_alpha   90.00
_cell.angle_beta   90.00
_cell.angle_gamma   90.00
#
_symmetry.space_group_name_H-M   'P 1'
#
loop_
_entity.id
_entity.type
_entity.pdbx_description
1 polymer ?
#
loop_
_entity_poly.entity_id
_entity_poly.type
_entity_poly.pdbx_seq_one_letter_code
_entity_poly.pdbx_strand_id
1 'polypeptide(L)'
;MIASALHLMAGGRVEEIGCPELCCSHRHIRTVFTASAIDHDWLGKGERFERALCSTEALLNLQNPRDPALIIYPLRRIGSRRALGHTGFTEKDLQQLGAQAVKVRDVNVGSTVGCQHMWPEWVEHPAVAHQAAPWLFLSNPGSGSGERD
;
A
#
# COMPACT_ATOMS: atom_id res chain seq x y z
N MET A 1 -8.89 1.07 -5.47
CA MET A 1 -9.10 2.53 -5.45
C MET A 1 -7.84 3.31 -5.03
N ILE A 2 -7.10 2.89 -3.99
CA ILE A 2 -5.89 3.63 -3.57
C ILE A 2 -4.76 3.54 -4.61
N ALA A 3 -4.40 2.33 -5.07
CA ALA A 3 -3.34 2.15 -6.08
C ALA A 3 -3.61 2.89 -7.39
N SER A 4 -4.86 2.84 -7.87
CA SER A 4 -5.30 3.59 -9.07
C SER A 4 -5.22 5.10 -8.86
N ALA A 5 -5.60 5.62 -7.69
CA ALA A 5 -5.50 7.05 -7.40
C ALA A 5 -4.04 7.52 -7.34
N LEU A 6 -3.15 6.76 -6.68
CA LEU A 6 -1.71 7.03 -6.66
C LEU A 6 -1.13 7.02 -8.08
N HIS A 7 -1.54 6.04 -8.89
CA HIS A 7 -1.12 5.93 -10.29
C HIS A 7 -1.58 7.15 -11.11
N LEU A 8 -2.83 7.59 -10.97
CA LEU A 8 -3.36 8.79 -11.63
C LEU A 8 -2.65 10.07 -11.18
N MET A 9 -2.40 10.24 -9.87
CA MET A 9 -1.63 11.37 -9.34
C MET A 9 -0.18 11.40 -9.85
N ALA A 10 0.38 10.24 -10.21
CA ALA A 10 1.71 10.15 -10.82
C ALA A 10 1.68 10.45 -12.33
N GLY A 11 0.53 10.79 -12.91
CA GLY A 11 0.31 10.96 -14.33
C GLY A 11 0.04 9.68 -15.12
N GLY A 12 -0.25 8.58 -14.42
CA GLY A 12 -0.72 7.34 -15.03
C GLY A 12 -2.13 7.44 -15.60
N ARG A 13 -2.59 6.36 -16.24
CA ARG A 13 -3.92 6.25 -16.85
C ARG A 13 -4.57 4.95 -16.41
N VAL A 14 -5.88 4.96 -16.16
CA VAL A 14 -6.66 3.78 -15.80
C VAL A 14 -7.81 3.65 -16.78
N GLU A 15 -7.84 2.56 -17.56
CA GLU A 15 -8.89 2.30 -18.57
C GLU A 15 -9.16 3.54 -19.45
N GLU A 16 -8.09 4.13 -19.99
CA GLU A 16 -8.07 5.37 -20.79
C GLU A 16 -8.34 6.70 -20.08
N ILE A 17 -8.70 6.67 -18.80
CA ILE A 17 -8.91 7.89 -18.02
C ILE A 17 -7.58 8.30 -17.38
N GLY A 18 -7.09 9.49 -17.73
CA GLY A 18 -6.02 10.18 -17.02
C GLY A 18 -6.58 11.44 -16.35
N CYS A 19 -5.87 11.96 -15.34
CA CYS A 19 -6.23 13.23 -14.71
C CYS A 19 -4.99 14.12 -14.60
N PRO A 20 -4.68 14.89 -15.66
CA PRO A 20 -3.52 15.77 -15.69
C PRO A 20 -3.51 16.79 -14.55
N GLU A 21 -4.69 17.22 -14.08
CA GLU A 21 -4.83 18.19 -13.00
C GLU A 21 -4.38 17.64 -11.64
N LEU A 22 -4.43 16.32 -11.45
CA LEU A 22 -3.94 15.65 -10.25
C LEU A 22 -2.40 15.49 -10.24
N CYS A 23 -1.73 15.71 -11.37
CA CYS A 23 -0.28 15.54 -11.51
C CYS A 23 0.55 16.61 -10.78
N CYS A 24 -0.09 17.54 -10.06
CA CYS A 24 0.50 18.82 -9.68
C CYS A 24 0.71 19.02 -8.19
N SER A 25 0.99 17.98 -7.39
CA SER A 25 1.24 18.21 -5.96
C SER A 25 2.51 17.53 -5.47
N HIS A 26 3.46 18.36 -5.02
CA HIS A 26 4.57 18.04 -4.13
C HIS A 26 4.07 17.55 -2.74
N ARG A 27 3.00 16.75 -2.71
CA ARG A 27 2.46 16.22 -1.46
C ARG A 27 3.24 14.98 -1.11
N HIS A 28 3.80 15.02 0.09
CA HIS A 28 4.41 13.87 0.73
C HIS A 28 3.29 12.92 1.18
N ILE A 29 2.96 11.95 0.32
CA ILE A 29 1.93 10.95 0.61
C ILE A 29 2.62 9.70 1.17
N ARG A 30 2.20 9.27 2.35
CA ARG A 30 2.46 7.92 2.87
C ARG A 30 1.18 7.12 2.76
N THR A 31 1.31 5.83 2.47
CA THR A 31 0.15 5.00 2.16
C THR A 31 0.19 3.71 2.96
N VAL A 32 -0.94 3.36 3.57
CA VAL A 32 -1.15 2.06 4.19
C VAL A 32 -2.18 1.30 3.38
N PHE A 33 -1.82 0.08 3.01
CA PHE A 33 -2.56 -0.86 2.21
C PHE A 33 -3.09 -1.94 3.17
N THR A 34 -4.40 -1.95 3.40
CA THR A 34 -5.09 -2.91 4.29
C THR A 34 -5.91 -3.87 3.45
N ALA A 35 -5.71 -5.18 3.64
CA ALA A 35 -6.42 -6.21 2.89
C ALA A 35 -6.40 -5.97 1.36
N SER A 36 -5.23 -5.62 0.81
CA SER A 36 -5.11 -5.15 -0.57
C SER A 36 -5.47 -6.20 -1.61
N ALA A 37 -6.69 -6.08 -2.16
CA ALA A 37 -7.23 -6.91 -3.23
C ALA A 37 -6.79 -6.41 -4.64
N ILE A 38 -5.47 -6.28 -4.83
CA ILE A 38 -4.82 -6.09 -6.15
C ILE A 38 -3.84 -7.24 -6.37
N ASP A 39 -3.52 -7.61 -7.61
CA ASP A 39 -2.46 -8.59 -7.85
C ASP A 39 -1.13 -8.04 -7.30
N HIS A 40 -0.33 -8.93 -6.69
CA HIS A 40 0.92 -8.56 -6.01
C HIS A 40 1.96 -7.88 -6.90
N ASP A 41 1.90 -8.11 -8.22
CA ASP A 41 2.80 -7.55 -9.22
C ASP A 41 2.29 -6.26 -9.86
N TRP A 42 1.05 -5.82 -9.62
CA TRP A 42 0.46 -4.67 -10.33
C TRP A 42 1.20 -3.34 -10.13
N LEU A 43 2.07 -3.23 -9.12
CA LEU A 43 2.91 -2.05 -8.88
C LEU A 43 4.28 -2.13 -9.60
N GLY A 44 4.61 -3.27 -10.20
CA GLY A 44 5.82 -3.52 -10.95
C GLY A 44 5.92 -2.67 -12.23
N LYS A 45 7.12 -2.58 -12.79
CA LYS A 45 7.36 -1.87 -14.05
C LYS A 45 6.59 -2.54 -15.20
N GLY A 46 5.86 -1.76 -15.99
CA GLY A 46 5.03 -2.23 -17.09
C GLY A 46 3.69 -2.84 -16.67
N GLU A 47 3.39 -2.83 -15.37
CA GLU A 47 2.16 -3.38 -14.81
C GLU A 47 1.10 -2.30 -14.58
N ARG A 48 -0.14 -2.74 -14.27
CA ARG A 48 -1.35 -1.91 -14.26
C ARG A 48 -1.24 -0.59 -13.50
N PHE A 49 -0.47 -0.56 -12.42
CA PHE A 49 -0.30 0.60 -11.55
C PHE A 49 1.17 0.99 -11.37
N GLU A 50 2.03 0.76 -12.37
CA GLU A 50 3.49 0.96 -12.30
C GLU A 50 3.91 2.32 -11.72
N ARG A 51 3.15 3.39 -12.03
CA ARG A 51 3.47 4.76 -11.57
C ARG A 51 3.04 5.05 -10.14
N ALA A 52 2.31 4.17 -9.47
CA ALA A 52 1.74 4.45 -8.15
C ALA A 52 2.81 4.81 -7.10
N LEU A 53 3.97 4.16 -7.15
CA LEU A 53 5.07 4.43 -6.21
C LEU A 53 5.76 5.78 -6.45
N CYS A 54 5.54 6.43 -7.59
CA CYS A 54 6.08 7.77 -7.86
C CYS A 54 5.39 8.85 -7.02
N SER A 55 4.11 8.65 -6.67
CA SER A 55 3.31 9.59 -5.88
C SER A 55 3.41 9.40 -4.38
N THR A 56 4.11 8.36 -3.91
CA THR A 56 4.22 8.05 -2.48
C THR A 56 5.68 8.03 -2.02
N GLU A 57 5.90 8.49 -0.81
CA GLU A 57 7.17 8.36 -0.11
C GLU A 57 7.41 6.94 0.36
N ALA A 58 6.33 6.31 0.85
CA ALA A 58 6.40 5.07 1.61
C ALA A 58 5.04 4.35 1.56
N LEU A 59 5.07 3.05 1.29
CA LEU A 59 3.91 2.18 1.22
C LEU A 59 4.06 1.02 2.21
N LEU A 60 3.20 0.99 3.21
CA LEU A 60 3.06 -0.15 4.13
C LEU A 60 1.93 -1.04 3.64
N ASN A 61 2.22 -2.30 3.33
CA ASN A 61 1.22 -3.31 3.04
C ASN A 61 1.02 -4.20 4.27
N LEU A 62 -0.16 -4.10 4.86
CA LEU A 62 -0.61 -4.94 5.94
C LEU A 62 -1.23 -6.21 5.36
N GLN A 63 -0.52 -7.32 5.49
CA GLN A 63 -0.91 -8.61 4.96
C GLN A 63 -1.76 -9.38 5.97
N ASN A 64 -2.82 -10.00 5.48
CA ASN A 64 -3.53 -11.02 6.20
C ASN A 64 -3.67 -12.30 5.36
N PRO A 65 -2.71 -13.24 5.47
CA PRO A 65 -2.79 -14.52 4.77
C PRO A 65 -3.94 -15.43 5.26
N ARG A 66 -4.60 -15.09 6.37
CA ARG A 66 -5.72 -15.86 6.94
C ARG A 66 -7.08 -15.32 6.51
N ASP A 67 -7.11 -14.21 5.78
CA ASP A 67 -8.33 -13.60 5.26
C ASP A 67 -8.94 -14.46 4.13
N PRO A 68 -10.13 -15.06 4.33
CA PRO A 68 -10.76 -15.91 3.32
C PRO A 68 -11.00 -15.20 1.98
N ALA A 69 -11.32 -13.89 2.00
CA ALA A 69 -11.58 -13.13 0.78
C ALA A 69 -10.30 -12.97 -0.06
N LEU A 70 -9.15 -12.81 0.60
CA LEU A 70 -7.86 -12.70 -0.09
C LEU A 70 -7.33 -14.06 -0.55
N ILE A 71 -7.71 -15.15 0.10
CA ILE A 71 -7.41 -16.53 -0.34
C ILE A 71 -8.12 -16.85 -1.65
N ILE A 72 -9.40 -16.52 -1.78
CA ILE A 72 -10.19 -16.79 -3.00
C ILE A 72 -9.97 -15.76 -4.11
N TYR A 73 -9.28 -14.66 -3.82
CA TYR A 73 -9.03 -13.56 -4.76
C TYR A 73 -8.51 -13.99 -6.15
N PRO A 74 -7.60 -14.98 -6.30
CA PRO A 74 -7.15 -15.43 -7.62
C PRO A 74 -8.28 -16.00 -8.49
N LEU A 75 -9.40 -16.42 -7.89
CA LEU A 75 -10.54 -16.97 -8.63
C LEU A 75 -11.43 -15.89 -9.25
N ARG A 76 -11.17 -14.59 -8.99
CA ARG A 76 -12.00 -13.49 -9.51
C ARG A 76 -12.06 -13.43 -11.04
N ARG A 77 -10.97 -13.83 -11.71
CA ARG A 77 -10.82 -13.79 -13.17
C ARG A 77 -9.66 -14.68 -13.61
N ILE A 78 -9.79 -15.33 -14.77
CA ILE A 78 -8.70 -16.08 -15.40
C ILE A 78 -7.47 -15.16 -15.58
N GLY A 79 -6.29 -15.64 -15.17
CA GLY A 79 -5.02 -14.90 -15.25
C GLY A 79 -4.72 -14.00 -14.06
N SER A 80 -5.63 -13.91 -13.09
CA SER A 80 -5.41 -13.21 -11.81
C SER A 80 -4.28 -13.85 -11.02
N ARG A 81 -3.46 -13.02 -10.37
CA ARG A 81 -2.45 -13.50 -9.40
C ARG A 81 -2.98 -13.40 -7.97
N ARG A 82 -2.12 -13.77 -7.01
CA ARG A 82 -2.45 -13.67 -5.59
C ARG A 82 -2.58 -12.20 -5.19
N ALA A 83 -3.48 -11.95 -4.24
CA ALA A 83 -3.66 -10.62 -3.68
C ALA A 83 -2.37 -10.16 -3.00
N LEU A 84 -2.02 -8.89 -3.17
CA LEU A 84 -0.92 -8.24 -2.46
C LEU A 84 -1.15 -8.29 -0.94
N GLY A 85 -2.40 -8.11 -0.50
CA GLY A 85 -2.78 -8.23 0.91
C GLY A 85 -2.73 -9.66 1.45
N HIS A 86 -2.67 -10.68 0.60
CA HIS A 86 -2.45 -12.06 1.02
C HIS A 86 -0.96 -12.41 1.09
N THR A 87 -0.23 -12.07 0.03
CA THR A 87 1.11 -12.63 -0.23
C THR A 87 2.24 -11.66 0.11
N GLY A 88 1.98 -10.36 0.03
CA GLY A 88 3.03 -9.36 0.03
C GLY A 88 3.76 -9.22 -1.30
N PHE A 89 4.80 -8.39 -1.26
CA PHE A 89 5.78 -8.28 -2.32
C PHE A 89 6.75 -9.46 -2.23
N THR A 90 6.81 -10.24 -3.31
CA THR A 90 7.80 -11.29 -3.47
C THR A 90 9.16 -10.71 -3.86
N GLU A 91 10.24 -11.48 -3.74
CA GLU A 91 11.57 -11.06 -4.20
C GLU A 91 11.58 -10.63 -5.67
N LYS A 92 10.80 -11.32 -6.51
CA LYS A 92 10.64 -10.97 -7.92
C LYS A 92 9.98 -9.60 -8.08
N ASP A 93 8.95 -9.30 -7.29
CA ASP A 93 8.29 -8.00 -7.33
C ASP A 93 9.27 -6.90 -6.89
N LEU A 94 10.01 -7.11 -5.81
CA LEU A 94 11.02 -6.16 -5.33
C LEU A 94 12.11 -5.91 -6.38
N GLN A 95 12.55 -6.94 -7.10
CA GLN A 95 13.47 -6.79 -8.23
C GLN A 95 12.86 -5.95 -9.36
N GLN A 96 11.59 -6.16 -9.69
CA GLN A 96 10.87 -5.38 -10.71
C GLN A 96 10.66 -3.92 -10.30
N LEU A 97 10.47 -3.64 -9.00
CA LEU A 97 10.36 -2.29 -8.45
C LEU A 97 11.70 -1.53 -8.50
N GLY A 98 12.83 -2.23 -8.54
CA GLY A 98 14.16 -1.64 -8.60
C GLY A 98 14.39 -0.62 -7.47
N ALA A 99 14.76 0.61 -7.81
CA ALA A 99 15.02 1.66 -6.82
C ALA A 99 13.79 2.01 -5.96
N GLN A 100 12.56 1.77 -6.44
CA GLN A 100 11.34 2.04 -5.67
C GLN A 100 11.08 1.00 -4.57
N ALA A 101 11.79 -0.14 -4.57
CA ALA A 101 11.63 -1.19 -3.56
C ALA A 101 11.92 -0.71 -2.13
N VAL A 102 12.76 0.32 -1.97
CA VAL A 102 13.05 0.92 -0.65
C VAL A 102 11.81 1.54 0.02
N LYS A 103 10.81 1.92 -0.77
CA LYS A 103 9.59 2.58 -0.29
C LYS A 103 8.56 1.61 0.25
N VAL A 104 8.64 0.32 -0.11
CA VAL A 104 7.62 -0.65 0.23
C VAL A 104 8.03 -1.48 1.44
N ARG A 105 7.07 -1.71 2.34
CA ARG A 105 7.24 -2.62 3.48
C ARG A 105 6.01 -3.47 3.66
N ASP A 106 6.26 -4.69 4.07
CA ASP A 106 5.26 -5.71 4.31
C ASP A 106 5.22 -6.04 5.80
N VAL A 107 4.01 -6.09 6.36
CA VAL A 107 3.79 -6.49 7.75
C VAL A 107 2.65 -7.48 7.81
N ASN A 108 2.92 -8.69 8.32
CA ASN A 108 1.92 -9.72 8.48
C ASN A 108 1.14 -9.53 9.78
N VAL A 109 -0.15 -9.20 9.65
CA VAL A 109 -1.07 -9.00 10.76
C VAL A 109 -2.03 -10.17 10.95
N GLY A 110 -1.88 -11.26 10.21
CA GLY A 110 -2.80 -12.41 10.28
C GLY A 110 -2.84 -13.12 11.63
N SER A 111 -1.77 -13.02 12.44
CA SER A 111 -1.78 -13.49 13.83
C SER A 111 -2.66 -12.64 14.75
N THR A 112 -2.83 -11.37 14.42
CA THR A 112 -3.58 -10.39 15.22
C THR A 112 -5.03 -10.28 14.75
N VAL A 113 -5.25 -10.14 13.45
CA VAL A 113 -6.57 -9.95 12.83
C VAL A 113 -7.30 -11.29 12.63
N GLY A 114 -6.57 -12.41 12.51
CA GLY A 114 -7.17 -13.72 12.27
C GLY A 114 -7.87 -13.81 10.91
N CYS A 115 -9.03 -14.48 10.87
CA CYS A 115 -9.80 -14.68 9.64
C CYS A 115 -10.73 -13.49 9.29
N GLN A 116 -10.56 -12.35 9.95
CA GLN A 116 -11.43 -11.19 9.76
C GLN A 116 -11.07 -10.43 8.49
N HIS A 117 -12.11 -10.00 7.76
CA HIS A 117 -12.00 -9.26 6.50
C HIS A 117 -12.56 -7.83 6.59
N MET A 118 -13.50 -7.61 7.52
CA MET A 118 -14.22 -6.35 7.64
C MET A 118 -13.35 -5.27 8.28
N TRP A 119 -13.62 -4.00 7.94
CA TRP A 119 -12.79 -2.86 8.33
C TRP A 119 -12.68 -2.61 9.85
N PRO A 120 -13.77 -2.69 10.65
CA PRO A 120 -13.70 -2.49 12.10
C PRO A 120 -12.62 -3.34 12.77
N GLU A 121 -12.48 -4.59 12.36
CA GLU A 121 -11.57 -5.57 12.91
C GLU A 121 -10.10 -5.23 12.63
N TRP A 122 -9.80 -4.42 11.61
CA TRP A 122 -8.44 -3.95 11.33
C TRP A 122 -8.05 -2.72 12.15
N VAL A 123 -9.02 -1.90 12.56
CA VAL A 123 -8.78 -0.66 13.32
C VAL A 123 -9.00 -0.82 14.83
N GLU A 124 -9.79 -1.80 15.24
CA GLU A 124 -10.09 -2.08 16.65
C GLU A 124 -8.95 -2.80 17.38
N HIS A 125 -7.99 -3.39 16.66
CA HIS A 125 -6.81 -3.99 17.25
C HIS A 125 -5.70 -2.94 17.46
N PRO A 126 -5.39 -2.54 18.71
CA PRO A 126 -4.39 -1.51 18.97
C PRO A 126 -2.99 -1.89 18.46
N ALA A 127 -2.70 -3.19 18.37
CA ALA A 127 -1.44 -3.69 17.83
C ALA A 127 -1.27 -3.39 16.32
N VAL A 128 -2.36 -3.49 15.53
CA VAL A 128 -2.33 -3.15 14.10
C VAL A 128 -2.17 -1.64 13.93
N ALA A 129 -2.91 -0.86 14.71
CA ALA A 129 -2.78 0.60 14.73
C ALA A 129 -1.36 1.05 15.13
N HIS A 130 -0.75 0.41 16.13
CA HIS A 130 0.62 0.73 16.57
C HIS A 130 1.67 0.44 15.48
N GLN A 131 1.50 -0.64 14.72
CA GLN A 131 2.39 -0.98 13.60
C GLN A 131 2.23 0.01 12.43
N ALA A 132 1.01 0.49 12.19
CA ALA A 132 0.73 1.48 11.15
C ALA A 132 1.06 2.93 11.57
N ALA A 133 1.07 3.23 12.87
CA ALA A 133 1.21 4.60 13.39
C ALA A 133 2.46 5.34 12.88
N PRO A 134 3.67 4.75 12.79
CA PRO A 134 4.85 5.43 12.24
C PRO A 134 4.72 5.82 10.75
N TRP A 135 3.81 5.14 10.04
CA TRP A 135 3.53 5.35 8.62
C TRP A 135 2.40 6.34 8.41
N LEU A 136 1.46 6.44 9.37
CA LEU A 136 0.31 7.33 9.34
C LEU A 136 0.61 8.71 9.92
N PHE A 137 1.38 8.78 11.00
CA PHE A 137 1.69 10.02 11.69
C PHE A 137 3.14 10.43 11.41
N LEU A 138 3.31 11.58 10.75
CA LEU A 138 4.60 12.24 10.68
C LEU A 138 4.97 12.68 12.10
N SER A 139 6.04 12.13 12.66
CA SER A 139 6.70 12.78 13.79
C SER A 139 7.25 14.10 13.25
N ASN A 140 6.62 15.22 13.61
CA ASN A 140 7.04 16.53 13.15
C ASN A 140 8.47 16.78 13.67
N PRO A 141 9.50 16.98 12.83
CA PRO A 141 10.80 17.42 13.31
C PRO A 141 10.69 18.92 13.64
N GLY A 142 10.05 19.26 14.77
CA GLY A 142 9.76 20.65 15.10
C GLY A 142 9.23 20.93 16.51
N SER A 143 9.24 19.97 17.44
CA SER A 143 8.87 20.22 18.84
C SER A 143 10.00 19.79 19.78
N GLY A 144 11.17 20.38 19.61
CA GLY A 144 12.32 20.15 20.47
C GLY A 144 13.30 21.31 20.43
N SER A 145 13.45 21.95 21.58
CA SER A 145 14.43 22.99 21.95
C SER A 145 14.25 24.39 21.37
N GLY A 146 13.72 25.29 22.21
CA GLY A 146 13.67 26.71 21.91
C GLY A 146 13.20 27.58 23.08
N GLU A 147 13.68 27.34 24.30
CA GLU A 147 13.72 28.42 25.30
C GLU A 147 14.88 28.19 26.28
N ARG A 148 16.02 28.80 25.92
CA ARG A 148 16.95 29.41 26.87
C ARG A 148 16.70 30.91 26.72
N ASP A 149 16.23 31.55 27.78
CA ASP A 149 16.93 32.62 28.50
C ASP A 149 16.15 32.97 29.78
#